data_AF-A0A516X4J0-F1
#
_entry.id   AF-A0A516X4J0-F1
#
_cell.length_a   1.000
_cell.length_b   1.000
_cell.length_c   1.000
_cell.angle_alpha   90.00
_cell.angle_beta   90.00
_cell.angle_gamma   90.00
#
_symmetry.space_group_name_H-M   'P 1'
#
loop_
_entity.id
_entity.type
_entity.pdbx_description
1 polymer ?
#
loop_
_entity_poly.entity_id
_entity_poly.type
_entity_poly.pdbx_seq_one_letter_code
_entity_poly.pdbx_strand_id
1 'polypeptide(L)'
;MTTIDTDTGLAASTARAVARMTWLTDTDQATVDLAMRYAHQIDAALERGGQDATKGMHLGPHLLRALDTLGGTPAGRKAIESGDDSPTSALARMRSARRSGA
;
A
#
# COMPACT_ATOMS: atom_id res chain seq x y z
N MET A 1 4.04 30.47 1.15
CA MET A 1 4.82 29.22 1.25
C MET A 1 4.21 28.44 2.40
N THR A 2 3.36 27.46 2.10
CA THR A 2 2.69 26.65 3.13
C THR A 2 3.72 25.65 3.64
N THR A 3 4.19 25.81 4.87
CA THR A 3 5.08 24.83 5.50
C THR A 3 4.23 23.61 5.82
N ILE A 4 4.60 22.42 5.32
CA ILE A 4 3.95 21.18 5.72
C ILE A 4 4.39 20.93 7.17
N ASP A 5 3.44 20.92 8.10
CA ASP A 5 3.74 20.61 9.49
C ASP A 5 4.07 19.12 9.62
N THR A 6 5.19 18.80 10.27
CA THR A 6 5.65 17.43 10.53
C THR A 6 4.62 16.55 11.25
N ASP A 7 3.65 17.13 11.97
CA ASP A 7 2.56 16.36 12.58
C ASP A 7 1.37 16.11 11.64
N THR A 8 1.20 16.92 10.59
CA THR A 8 0.05 16.85 9.67
C THR A 8 0.41 16.39 8.25
N GLY A 9 1.69 16.33 7.90
CA GLY A 9 2.19 15.87 6.62
C GLY A 9 1.76 14.45 6.27
N LEU A 10 1.81 14.13 4.97
CA LEU A 10 1.41 12.83 4.46
C LEU A 10 2.25 11.72 5.08
N ALA A 11 3.56 11.93 5.27
CA ALA A 11 4.43 10.96 5.95
C ALA A 11 3.95 10.64 7.37
N ALA A 12 3.56 11.65 8.14
CA ALA A 12 3.03 11.46 9.50
C ALA A 12 1.68 10.73 9.50
N SER A 13 0.81 11.06 8.54
CA SER A 13 -0.46 10.36 8.34
C SER A 13 -0.27 8.90 7.95
N THR A 14 0.65 8.63 7.01
CA THR A 14 1.03 7.28 6.57
C THR A 14 1.59 6.47 7.73
N ALA A 15 2.51 7.02 8.53
CA ALA A 15 3.05 6.36 9.71
C ALA A 15 1.96 5.96 10.71
N ARG A 16 1.02 6.88 11.00
CA ARG A 16 -0.13 6.61 11.88
C ARG A 16 -1.07 5.54 11.35
N ALA A 17 -1.23 5.45 10.02
CA ALA A 17 -2.04 4.42 9.39
C ALA A 17 -1.35 3.05 9.50
N VAL A 18 -0.07 2.96 9.12
CA VAL A 18 0.73 1.72 9.21
C VAL A 18 0.80 1.20 10.65
N ALA A 19 0.98 2.08 11.65
CA ALA A 19 1.01 1.68 13.06
C ALA A 19 -0.31 1.03 13.56
N ARG A 20 -1.42 1.22 12.85
CA ARG A 20 -2.72 0.59 13.15
C ARG A 20 -2.94 -0.71 12.37
N MET A 21 -2.04 -1.08 11.46
CA MET A 21 -2.11 -2.32 10.69
C MET A 21 -1.49 -3.46 11.51
N THR A 22 -2.19 -3.89 12.55
CA THR A 22 -1.69 -4.89 13.52
C THR A 22 -1.47 -6.29 12.94
N TRP A 23 -1.82 -6.51 11.67
CA TRP A 23 -1.63 -7.77 10.94
C TRP A 23 -0.31 -7.83 10.16
N LEU A 24 0.43 -6.73 10.08
CA LEU A 24 1.72 -6.71 9.38
C LEU A 24 2.76 -7.55 10.13
N THR A 25 3.70 -8.08 9.36
CA THR A 25 4.82 -8.88 9.82
C THR A 25 6.14 -8.27 9.33
N ASP A 26 7.27 -8.79 9.82
CA ASP A 26 8.60 -8.32 9.40
C ASP A 26 8.82 -8.46 7.88
N THR A 27 8.13 -9.38 7.20
CA THR A 27 8.23 -9.54 5.75
C THR A 27 7.60 -8.39 4.96
N ASP A 28 6.72 -7.61 5.59
CA ASP A 28 6.03 -6.48 4.97
C ASP A 28 6.85 -5.18 5.03
N GLN A 29 7.96 -5.17 5.78
CA GLN A 29 8.73 -3.96 6.08
C GLN A 29 9.23 -3.24 4.82
N ALA A 30 9.62 -3.97 3.78
CA ALA A 30 10.06 -3.34 2.52
C ALA A 30 8.93 -2.54 1.85
N THR A 31 7.70 -3.01 1.93
CA THR A 31 6.53 -2.31 1.39
C THR A 31 6.16 -1.11 2.27
N VAL A 32 6.29 -1.24 3.59
CA VAL A 32 6.16 -0.12 4.54
C VAL A 32 7.17 0.98 4.24
N ASP A 33 8.44 0.63 4.07
CA ASP A 33 9.52 1.57 3.75
C ASP A 33 9.25 2.28 2.41
N LEU A 34 8.72 1.56 1.43
CA LEU A 34 8.35 2.12 0.13
C LEU A 34 7.20 3.13 0.26
N ALA A 35 6.15 2.80 1.03
CA ALA A 35 5.06 3.72 1.31
C ALA A 35 5.56 5.00 2.00
N MET A 36 6.43 4.87 3.00
CA MET A 36 7.04 6.01 3.69
C MET A 36 7.87 6.88 2.75
N ARG A 37 8.66 6.29 1.84
CA ARG A 37 9.44 7.03 0.85
C ARG A 37 8.55 7.85 -0.09
N TYR A 38 7.46 7.29 -0.59
CA TYR A 38 6.53 8.06 -1.42
C TYR A 38 5.89 9.20 -0.65
N ALA A 39 5.46 8.97 0.60
CA ALA A 39 4.85 9.99 1.43
C ALA A 39 5.82 11.16 1.70
N HIS A 40 7.08 10.88 2.06
CA HIS A 40 8.11 11.90 2.24
C HIS A 40 8.43 12.67 0.95
N GLN A 41 8.49 11.99 -0.19
CA GLN A 41 8.74 12.63 -1.46
C GLN A 41 7.58 13.56 -1.88
N ILE A 42 6.34 13.18 -1.57
CA ILE A 42 5.16 14.02 -1.80
C ILE A 42 5.23 15.26 -0.91
N ASP A 43 5.44 15.12 0.40
CA ASP A 43 5.54 16.26 1.32
C ASP A 43 6.64 17.23 0.89
N ALA A 44 7.85 16.71 0.64
CA ALA A 44 8.98 17.53 0.20
C ALA A 44 8.73 18.22 -1.15
N ALA A 45 8.00 17.58 -2.07
CA ALA A 45 7.62 18.16 -3.33
C ALA A 45 6.59 19.29 -3.17
N LEU A 46 5.63 19.15 -2.26
CA LEU A 46 4.65 20.17 -1.94
C LEU A 46 5.30 21.40 -1.30
N GLU A 47 6.29 21.21 -0.42
CA GLU A 47 7.06 22.30 0.19
C GLU A 47 7.83 23.13 -0.85
N ARG A 48 8.45 22.47 -1.84
CA ARG A 48 9.16 23.14 -2.94
C ARG A 48 8.22 23.87 -3.89
N GLY A 49 6.99 23.38 -4.05
CA GLY A 49 5.96 24.00 -4.89
C GLY A 49 6.22 23.86 -6.40
N GLY A 50 5.42 24.59 -7.20
CA GLY A 50 5.59 24.65 -8.66
C GLY A 50 5.57 23.28 -9.35
N GLN A 51 6.51 23.07 -10.27
CA GLN A 51 6.63 21.82 -11.03
C GLN A 51 6.98 20.61 -10.15
N ASP A 52 7.66 20.84 -9.02
CA ASP A 52 7.98 19.75 -8.09
C ASP A 52 6.71 19.25 -7.42
N ALA A 53 5.81 20.13 -6.99
CA ALA A 53 4.51 19.74 -6.45
C ALA A 53 3.70 18.90 -7.46
N THR A 54 3.70 19.28 -8.74
CA THR A 54 3.06 18.48 -9.80
C THR A 54 3.68 17.09 -9.92
N LYS A 55 5.01 16.97 -9.90
CA LYS A 55 5.70 15.66 -9.95
C LYS A 55 5.42 14.83 -8.70
N GLY A 56 5.42 15.46 -7.52
CA GLY A 56 5.08 14.80 -6.26
C GLY A 56 3.70 14.17 -6.31
N MET A 57 2.70 14.88 -6.84
CA MET A 57 1.34 14.34 -6.98
C MET A 57 1.25 13.10 -7.87
N HIS A 58 2.19 12.88 -8.81
CA HIS A 58 2.24 11.64 -9.60
C HIS A 58 2.63 10.40 -8.76
N LEU A 59 3.19 10.58 -7.56
CA LEU A 59 3.50 9.50 -6.63
C LEU A 59 2.27 9.04 -5.84
N GLY A 60 1.19 9.83 -5.80
CA GLY A 60 -0.04 9.51 -5.05
C GLY A 60 -0.61 8.12 -5.35
N PRO A 61 -0.80 7.72 -6.62
CA PRO A 61 -1.24 6.37 -6.97
C PRO A 61 -0.30 5.25 -6.52
N HIS A 62 1.02 5.50 -6.51
CA HIS A 62 2.01 4.51 -6.06
C HIS A 62 1.96 4.32 -4.54
N LEU A 63 1.81 5.42 -3.78
CA LEU A 63 1.55 5.35 -2.35
C LEU A 63 0.27 4.56 -2.05
N LEU A 64 -0.82 4.89 -2.73
CA LEU A 64 -2.10 4.20 -2.53
C LEU A 64 -1.98 2.70 -2.80
N ARG A 65 -1.27 2.31 -3.87
CA ARG A 65 -1.04 0.90 -4.20
C ARG A 65 -0.19 0.17 -3.16
N ALA A 66 0.84 0.82 -2.61
CA ALA A 66 1.63 0.24 -1.53
C ALA A 66 0.77 0.01 -0.28
N LEU A 67 -0.06 0.99 0.09
CA LEU A 67 -0.99 0.86 1.22
C LEU A 67 -2.06 -0.21 0.96
N ASP A 68 -2.58 -0.32 -0.25
CA ASP A 68 -3.53 -1.37 -0.64
C ASP A 68 -2.93 -2.77 -0.52
N THR A 69 -1.69 -2.93 -0.97
CA THR A 69 -0.92 -4.20 -0.85
C THR A 69 -0.73 -4.60 0.60
N LEU A 70 -0.53 -3.63 1.50
CA LEU A 70 -0.44 -3.86 2.95
C LEU A 70 -1.80 -4.13 3.61
N GLY A 71 -2.90 -4.12 2.87
CA GLY A 71 -4.25 -4.23 3.43
C GLY A 71 -4.75 -2.94 4.08
N GLY A 72 -4.14 -1.78 3.80
CA GLY A 72 -4.51 -0.50 4.39
C GLY A 72 -5.86 0.07 3.90
N THR A 73 -6.40 -0.44 2.79
CA THR A 73 -7.71 -0.04 2.26
C THR A 73 -8.82 -0.97 2.76
N PRO A 74 -10.10 -0.55 2.75
CA PRO A 74 -11.21 -1.45 3.07
C PRO A 74 -11.24 -2.71 2.19
N ALA A 75 -10.89 -2.58 0.91
CA ALA A 75 -10.81 -3.71 -0.02
C ALA A 75 -9.63 -4.64 0.34
N GLY A 76 -8.46 -4.08 0.60
CA GLY A 76 -7.28 -4.82 1.03
C GLY A 76 -7.48 -5.57 2.34
N ARG A 77 -8.14 -4.95 3.34
CA ARG A 77 -8.50 -5.65 4.59
C ARG A 77 -9.42 -6.84 4.35
N LYS A 78 -10.45 -6.66 3.52
CA LYS A 78 -11.38 -7.75 3.18
C LYS A 78 -10.68 -8.93 2.51
N ALA A 79 -9.67 -8.68 1.68
CA ALA A 79 -8.87 -9.74 1.05
C ALA A 79 -8.07 -10.54 2.09
N ILE A 80 -7.48 -9.87 3.08
CA ILE A 80 -6.75 -10.51 4.20
C ILE A 80 -7.71 -11.33 5.08
N GLU A 81 -8.85 -10.74 5.47
CA GLU A 81 -9.86 -11.41 6.32
C GLU A 81 -10.48 -12.64 5.64
N SER A 82 -10.63 -12.61 4.32
CA SER A 82 -11.22 -13.73 3.58
C SER A 82 -10.28 -14.93 3.47
N GLY A 83 -8.99 -14.78 3.84
CA GLY A 83 -7.97 -15.82 3.67
C GLY A 83 -7.87 -16.33 2.24
N ASP A 84 -8.36 -15.56 1.28
CA ASP A 84 -8.59 -15.99 -0.10
C ASP A 84 -7.30 -15.79 -0.90
N ASP A 85 -6.25 -16.45 -0.43
CA ASP A 85 -4.94 -16.40 -1.01
C ASP A 85 -4.50 -17.81 -1.35
N SER A 86 -4.94 -18.29 -2.52
CA SER A 86 -4.04 -19.16 -3.24
C SER A 86 -4.31 -19.28 -4.74
N PRO A 87 -3.29 -19.02 -5.59
CA PRO A 87 -3.15 -19.63 -6.91
C PRO A 87 -3.31 -21.17 -6.87
N THR A 88 -3.07 -21.77 -5.69
CA THR A 88 -3.35 -23.18 -5.41
C THR A 88 -4.83 -23.51 -5.57
N SER A 89 -5.78 -22.62 -5.33
CA SER A 89 -7.22 -22.90 -5.52
C SER A 89 -7.58 -23.00 -7.01
N ALA A 90 -6.99 -22.15 -7.86
CA ALA A 90 -7.17 -22.19 -9.31
C ALA A 90 -6.47 -23.43 -9.91
N LEU A 91 -5.22 -23.69 -9.52
CA LEU A 91 -4.47 -24.87 -9.97
C LEU A 91 -5.06 -26.18 -9.42
N ALA A 92 -5.58 -26.19 -8.20
CA ALA A 92 -6.29 -27.34 -7.62
C ALA A 92 -7.59 -27.60 -8.38
N ARG A 93 -8.36 -26.55 -8.74
CA ARG A 93 -9.54 -26.68 -9.60
C ARG A 93 -9.19 -27.28 -10.96
N MET A 94 -8.12 -26.81 -11.61
CA MET A 94 -7.65 -27.36 -12.90
C MET A 94 -7.15 -28.80 -12.80
N ARG A 95 -6.54 -29.20 -11.68
CA ARG A 95 -6.09 -30.58 -11.45
C ARG A 95 -7.26 -31.51 -11.13
N SER A 96 -8.28 -31.04 -10.41
CA SER A 96 -9.49 -31.82 -10.13
C SER A 96 -10.30 -32.03 -11.40
N ALA A 97 -10.48 -30.99 -12.23
CA ALA A 97 -11.20 -31.08 -13.50
C ALA A 97 -10.55 -32.09 -14.48
N ARG A 98 -9.22 -32.18 -14.52
CA ARG A 98 -8.51 -33.19 -15.34
C ARG A 98 -8.67 -34.62 -14.83
N ARG A 99 -8.92 -34.80 -13.54
CA ARG A 99 -9.06 -36.13 -12.91
C ARG A 99 -10.47 -36.70 -13.05
N SER A 100 -11.46 -35.84 -13.27
CA SER A 100 -12.88 -36.20 -13.44
C SER A 100 -13.32 -36.37 -14.90
N GLY A 101 -12.42 -36.15 -15.87
CA GLY A 101 -12.67 -36.27 -17.31
C GLY A 101 -12.02 -37.48 -17.98
N ALA A 102 -11.68 -38.53 -17.21
CA ALA A 102 -11.15 -39.80 -17.68
C ALA A 102 -12.09 -40.94 -17.28
#